data_AF-A0A1B7W2X0-F1
#
_entry.id   AF-A0A1B7W2X0-F1
#
_cell.length_a   1.000
_cell.length_b   1.000
_cell.length_c   1.000
_cell.angle_alpha   90.00
_cell.angle_beta   90.00
_cell.angle_gamma   90.00
#
_symmetry.space_group_name_H-M   'P 1'
#
loop_
_entity.id
_entity.type
_entity.pdbx_description
1 polymer ?
#
loop_
_entity_poly.entity_id
_entity_poly.type
_entity_poly.pdbx_seq_one_letter_code
_entity_poly.pdbx_strand_id
1 'polypeptide(L)'
;MYPLTRSTSRNRFWRNGTSAWTPAALGPALAMWLDAADASTITLNGSTVSQWNDKSGNSRNVSQATAANQPTFTLNGLGGLTVITFDGADWLFNANPGALLRNVPGATIAAVVNY
;
A
#
# COMPACT_ATOMS: atom_id res chain seq x y z
N MET A 1 47.73 -27.19 26.33
CA MET A 1 46.70 -27.85 25.51
C MET A 1 45.36 -27.24 25.91
N TYR A 2 44.87 -26.24 25.17
CA TYR A 2 43.64 -25.50 25.49
C TYR A 2 42.51 -26.02 24.56
N PRO A 3 41.29 -26.28 25.06
CA PRO A 3 40.21 -26.72 24.19
C PRO A 3 39.66 -25.54 23.39
N LEU A 4 39.53 -25.72 22.08
CA LEU A 4 38.78 -24.81 21.20
C LEU A 4 37.28 -25.05 21.42
N THR A 5 36.60 -24.15 22.11
CA THR A 5 35.13 -24.10 22.09
C THR A 5 34.70 -23.68 20.69
N ARG A 6 34.16 -24.64 19.93
CA ARG A 6 33.59 -24.40 18.60
C ARG A 6 32.33 -23.55 18.76
N SER A 7 32.49 -22.24 18.58
CA SER A 7 31.37 -21.31 18.45
C SER A 7 30.53 -21.72 17.25
N THR A 8 29.38 -22.34 17.48
CA THR A 8 28.37 -22.54 16.44
C THR A 8 27.62 -21.23 16.26
N SER A 9 28.31 -20.24 15.70
CA SER A 9 27.67 -19.14 15.00
C SER A 9 26.95 -19.73 13.80
N ARG A 10 25.77 -20.32 14.04
CA ARG A 10 24.84 -20.74 13.00
C ARG A 10 24.54 -19.50 12.18
N ASN A 11 24.93 -19.53 10.90
CA ASN A 11 24.59 -18.58 9.85
C ASN A 11 23.40 -17.68 10.21
N ARG A 12 23.67 -16.51 10.79
CA ARG A 12 22.68 -15.44 10.93
C ARG A 12 22.58 -14.68 9.61
N PHE A 13 22.17 -15.41 8.57
CA PHE A 13 21.89 -14.85 7.25
C PHE A 13 20.38 -14.77 6.95
N TRP A 14 19.48 -15.04 7.92
CA TRP A 14 18.03 -15.08 7.62
C TRP A 14 17.07 -14.38 8.57
N ARG A 15 17.50 -13.79 9.70
CA ARG A 15 16.64 -12.89 10.49
C ARG A 15 17.50 -11.85 11.23
N ASN A 16 18.03 -10.88 10.50
CA ASN A 16 18.31 -9.58 11.12
C ASN A 16 16.98 -8.83 11.15
N GLY A 17 16.67 -8.17 12.28
CA GLY A 17 15.45 -7.40 12.56
C GLY A 17 15.22 -6.20 11.65
N THR A 18 15.26 -6.45 10.34
CA THR A 18 14.82 -5.57 9.28
C THR A 18 13.31 -5.76 9.18
N SER A 19 12.57 -4.67 9.34
CA SER A 19 11.20 -4.61 8.84
C SER A 19 11.17 -5.21 7.43
N ALA A 20 10.20 -6.08 7.15
CA ALA A 20 9.97 -6.53 5.78
C ALA A 20 9.91 -5.30 4.87
N TRP A 21 10.52 -5.38 3.69
CA TRP A 21 10.53 -4.24 2.77
C TRP A 21 9.07 -3.82 2.49
N THR A 22 8.78 -2.54 2.68
CA THR A 22 7.53 -1.91 2.30
C THR A 22 7.85 -0.70 1.43
N PRO A 23 6.91 -0.19 0.62
CA PRO A 23 7.11 1.03 -0.15
C PRO A 23 7.60 2.22 0.68
N ALA A 24 7.27 2.28 1.98
CA ALA A 24 7.78 3.31 2.90
C ALA A 24 9.31 3.40 2.94
N ALA A 25 10.04 2.32 2.61
CA ALA A 25 11.49 2.31 2.51
C ALA A 25 12.05 3.24 1.41
N LEU A 26 11.22 3.67 0.44
CA LEU A 26 11.58 4.67 -0.57
C LEU A 26 11.66 6.09 0.01
N GLY A 27 11.15 6.31 1.23
CA GLY A 27 11.22 7.60 1.92
C GLY A 27 10.66 8.75 1.06
N PRO A 28 11.39 9.88 0.92
CA PRO A 28 10.94 11.02 0.12
C PRO A 28 10.69 10.73 -1.37
N ALA A 29 11.22 9.62 -1.91
CA ALA A 29 10.97 9.23 -3.30
C ALA A 29 9.61 8.52 -3.47
N LEU A 30 8.95 8.13 -2.38
CA LEU A 30 7.62 7.52 -2.43
C LEU A 30 6.57 8.58 -2.77
N ALA A 31 6.09 8.56 -4.00
CA ALA A 31 5.10 9.52 -4.46
C ALA A 31 3.72 9.29 -3.83
N MET A 32 3.27 8.03 -3.72
CA MET A 32 1.96 7.65 -3.23
C MET A 32 1.96 6.18 -2.85
N TRP A 33 1.22 5.80 -1.81
CA TRP A 33 1.07 4.40 -1.42
C TRP A 33 -0.33 4.14 -0.88
N LEU A 34 -1.11 3.40 -1.67
CA LEU A 34 -2.41 2.87 -1.29
C LEU A 34 -2.26 1.37 -1.03
N ASP A 35 -2.67 0.92 0.16
CA ASP A 35 -2.47 -0.46 0.63
C ASP A 35 -3.80 -1.08 1.06
N ALA A 36 -4.27 -2.08 0.31
CA ALA A 36 -5.57 -2.69 0.54
C ALA A 36 -5.52 -3.65 1.74
N ALA A 37 -4.33 -4.14 2.08
CA ALA A 37 -4.13 -5.00 3.24
C ALA A 37 -4.22 -4.20 4.55
N ASP A 38 -4.07 -2.88 4.51
CA ASP A 38 -4.18 -2.00 5.66
C ASP A 38 -5.57 -1.34 5.73
N ALA A 39 -6.53 -2.10 6.25
CA ALA A 39 -7.92 -1.65 6.39
C ALA A 39 -8.07 -0.37 7.24
N SER A 40 -7.10 -0.03 8.09
CA SER A 40 -7.13 1.21 8.88
C SER A 40 -7.02 2.47 8.01
N THR A 41 -6.56 2.32 6.77
CA THR A 41 -6.46 3.41 5.78
C THR A 41 -7.68 3.52 4.88
N ILE A 42 -8.67 2.65 5.04
CA ILE A 42 -9.84 2.56 4.17
C ILE A 42 -11.08 2.99 4.93
N THR A 43 -11.81 3.96 4.38
CA THR A 43 -13.15 4.31 4.85
C THR A 43 -14.18 3.61 3.98
N LEU A 44 -15.04 2.81 4.60
CA LEU A 44 -16.10 2.08 3.93
C LEU A 44 -17.43 2.81 4.01
N ASN A 45 -18.28 2.56 3.02
CA ASN A 45 -19.70 2.87 3.00
C ASN A 45 -20.46 1.56 2.75
N GLY A 46 -20.76 0.82 3.84
CA GLY A 46 -21.17 -0.57 3.71
C GLY A 46 -20.01 -1.44 3.21
N SER A 47 -20.14 -2.05 2.03
CA SER A 47 -19.11 -2.88 1.40
C SER A 47 -18.26 -2.15 0.36
N THR A 48 -18.55 -0.89 0.06
CA THR A 48 -17.82 -0.09 -0.93
C THR A 48 -16.86 0.89 -0.26
N VAL A 49 -15.84 1.36 -0.98
CA VAL A 49 -14.81 2.26 -0.48
C VAL A 49 -15.17 3.71 -0.82
N SER A 50 -15.42 4.51 0.21
CA SER A 50 -15.64 5.96 0.04
C SER A 50 -14.35 6.77 0.06
N GLN A 51 -13.31 6.27 0.73
CA GLN A 51 -11.99 6.89 0.78
C GLN A 51 -10.88 5.88 1.05
N TRP A 52 -9.71 6.11 0.45
CA TRP A 52 -8.47 5.37 0.71
C TRP A 52 -7.34 6.37 1.00
N ASN A 53 -6.79 6.27 2.21
CA ASN A 53 -5.75 7.15 2.69
C ASN A 53 -4.36 6.73 2.18
N ASP A 54 -3.58 7.73 1.80
CA ASP A 54 -2.22 7.59 1.31
C ASP A 54 -1.23 7.40 2.47
N LYS A 55 -0.50 6.29 2.44
CA LYS A 55 0.51 5.93 3.45
C LYS A 55 1.88 6.52 3.16
N SER A 56 2.06 7.25 2.05
CA SER A 56 3.38 7.82 1.72
C SER A 56 3.75 9.03 2.58
N GLY A 57 2.79 9.61 3.31
CA GLY A 57 2.97 10.86 4.06
C GLY A 57 2.76 12.12 3.21
N ASN A 58 2.42 12.00 1.93
CA ASN A 58 2.15 13.14 1.05
C ASN A 58 0.69 13.61 1.09
N SER A 59 -0.16 12.98 1.90
CA SER A 59 -1.59 13.28 2.03
C SER A 59 -2.34 13.21 0.68
N ARG A 60 -1.91 12.32 -0.23
CA ARG A 60 -2.55 12.13 -1.55
C ARG A 60 -3.71 11.15 -1.49
N ASN A 61 -4.56 11.30 -0.47
CA ASN A 61 -5.74 10.46 -0.25
C ASN A 61 -6.67 10.55 -1.46
N VAL A 62 -7.37 9.47 -1.77
CA VAL A 62 -8.35 9.42 -2.86
C VAL A 62 -9.73 9.07 -2.31
N SER A 63 -10.77 9.66 -2.88
CA SER A 63 -12.15 9.47 -2.41
C SER A 63 -13.16 9.45 -3.56
N GLN A 64 -14.37 9.02 -3.23
CA GLN A 64 -15.54 9.04 -4.10
C GLN A 64 -16.80 9.31 -3.28
N ALA A 65 -17.45 10.44 -3.55
CA ALA A 65 -18.66 10.84 -2.83
C ALA A 65 -19.91 10.09 -3.29
N THR A 66 -19.98 9.72 -4.57
CA THR A 66 -21.17 9.06 -5.14
C THR A 66 -21.11 7.56 -4.90
N ALA A 67 -22.00 7.03 -4.05
CA ALA A 67 -22.03 5.62 -3.66
C ALA A 67 -22.07 4.64 -4.84
N ALA A 68 -22.77 4.99 -5.93
CA ALA A 68 -22.88 4.15 -7.12
C ALA A 68 -21.58 4.04 -7.96
N ASN A 69 -20.56 4.86 -7.66
CA ASN A 69 -19.26 4.86 -8.35
C ASN A 69 -18.12 4.43 -7.39
N GLN A 70 -18.44 3.92 -6.20
CA GLN A 70 -17.46 3.53 -5.19
C GLN A 70 -17.03 2.08 -5.44
N PRO A 71 -15.72 1.80 -5.50
CA PRO A 71 -15.23 0.44 -5.73
C PRO A 71 -15.54 -0.48 -4.55
N THR A 72 -15.58 -1.78 -4.80
CA THR A 72 -15.95 -2.77 -3.79
C THR A 72 -14.73 -3.23 -2.99
N PHE A 73 -14.85 -3.29 -1.66
CA PHE A 73 -13.84 -3.84 -0.76
C PHE A 73 -14.14 -5.32 -0.46
N THR A 74 -13.20 -6.20 -0.79
CA THR A 74 -13.36 -7.65 -0.59
C THR A 74 -12.21 -8.21 0.25
N LEU A 75 -12.56 -8.84 1.37
CA LEU A 75 -11.63 -9.64 2.17
C LEU A 75 -11.43 -11.01 1.50
N ASN A 76 -10.21 -11.54 1.56
CA ASN A 76 -9.86 -12.85 0.99
C ASN A 76 -10.25 -13.02 -0.48
N GLY A 77 -10.12 -11.95 -1.28
CA GLY A 77 -10.38 -11.97 -2.71
C GLY A 77 -9.24 -12.65 -3.46
N LEU A 78 -8.54 -11.89 -4.31
CA LEU A 78 -7.53 -12.46 -5.18
C LEU A 78 -6.38 -13.10 -4.38
N GLY A 79 -6.18 -14.41 -4.55
CA GLY A 79 -5.14 -15.15 -3.85
C GLY A 79 -5.29 -15.16 -2.33
N GLY A 80 -6.50 -14.94 -1.80
CA GLY A 80 -6.75 -14.83 -0.36
C GLY A 80 -6.32 -13.48 0.24
N LEU A 81 -5.97 -12.50 -0.59
CA LEU A 81 -5.60 -11.15 -0.15
C LEU A 81 -6.82 -10.23 -0.12
N THR A 82 -6.74 -9.19 0.69
CA THR A 82 -7.71 -8.08 0.62
C THR A 82 -7.53 -7.33 -0.69
N VAL A 83 -8.64 -7.07 -1.39
CA VAL A 83 -8.65 -6.40 -2.69
C VAL A 83 -9.71 -5.29 -2.73
N ILE A 84 -9.43 -4.28 -3.55
CA ILE A 84 -10.40 -3.28 -3.97
C ILE A 84 -10.61 -3.46 -5.47
N THR A 85 -11.85 -3.74 -5.87
CA THR A 85 -12.20 -4.03 -7.27
C THR A 85 -13.00 -2.88 -7.86
N PHE A 86 -12.62 -2.50 -9.09
CA PHE A 86 -13.28 -1.46 -9.88
C PHE A 86 -13.94 -2.13 -11.08
N ASP A 87 -15.25 -1.93 -11.25
CA ASP A 87 -16.05 -2.63 -12.27
C ASP A 87 -16.18 -1.89 -13.61
N GLY A 88 -15.54 -0.72 -13.73
CA GLY A 88 -15.59 0.15 -14.91
C GLY A 88 -16.56 1.33 -14.78
N ALA A 89 -17.51 1.29 -13.84
CA ALA A 89 -18.26 2.45 -13.38
C ALA A 89 -17.66 3.08 -12.12
N ASP A 90 -16.71 2.41 -11.48
CA ASP A 90 -16.06 2.88 -10.27
C ASP A 90 -14.81 3.73 -10.51
N TRP A 91 -14.57 4.71 -9.64
CA TRP A 91 -13.29 5.42 -9.56
C TRP A 91 -13.07 6.07 -8.20
N LEU A 92 -11.80 6.26 -7.84
CA LEU A 92 -11.37 7.12 -6.74
C LEU A 92 -10.50 8.24 -7.30
N PHE A 93 -10.64 9.45 -6.78
CA PHE A 93 -9.83 10.59 -7.19
C PHE A 93 -9.38 11.41 -5.99
N ASN A 94 -8.23 12.07 -6.11
CA ASN A 94 -7.85 13.09 -5.16
C ASN A 94 -8.56 14.39 -5.55
N ALA A 95 -9.42 14.90 -4.66
CA ALA A 95 -10.19 16.13 -4.91
C ALA A 95 -9.33 17.40 -5.03
N ASN A 96 -8.02 17.31 -4.74
CA ASN A 96 -7.04 18.36 -4.99
C ASN A 96 -6.16 17.98 -6.20
N PRO A 97 -6.64 18.19 -7.45
CA PRO A 97 -5.96 17.71 -8.66
C PRO A 97 -4.53 18.28 -8.83
N GLY A 98 -4.18 19.37 -8.13
CA GLY A 98 -2.82 19.90 -8.07
C GLY A 98 -1.84 19.06 -7.24
N ALA A 99 -2.29 18.13 -6.40
CA ALA A 99 -1.44 17.39 -5.47
C ALA A 99 -0.86 16.09 -6.04
N LEU A 100 -1.42 15.56 -7.14
CA LEU A 100 -1.05 14.22 -7.62
C LEU A 100 0.35 14.17 -8.25
N LEU A 101 0.78 15.24 -8.94
CA LEU A 101 2.08 15.27 -9.66
C LEU A 101 2.88 16.57 -9.55
N ARG A 102 2.44 17.58 -8.78
CA ARG A 102 3.25 18.80 -8.62
C ARG A 102 4.46 18.53 -7.71
N ASN A 103 5.61 19.06 -8.12
CA ASN A 103 6.87 19.10 -7.35
C ASN A 103 7.56 17.75 -7.09
N VAL A 104 7.39 16.76 -7.98
CA VAL A 104 8.18 15.51 -7.94
C VAL A 104 9.06 15.47 -9.18
N PRO A 105 10.40 15.51 -9.06
CA PRO A 105 11.31 15.27 -10.19
C PRO A 105 11.21 13.78 -10.57
N GLY A 106 10.20 13.45 -11.39
CA GLY A 106 9.84 12.08 -11.76
C GLY A 106 8.93 11.41 -10.73
N ALA A 107 7.68 11.16 -11.09
CA ALA A 107 6.78 10.32 -10.32
C ALA A 107 6.69 8.95 -10.98
N THR A 108 6.94 7.88 -10.22
CA THR A 108 6.63 6.51 -10.64
C THR A 108 5.37 6.07 -9.90
N ILE A 109 4.32 5.73 -10.64
CA ILE A 109 3.12 5.08 -10.10
C ILE A 109 3.29 3.57 -10.36
N ALA A 110 3.41 2.77 -9.30
CA ALA A 110 3.41 1.32 -9.40
C ALA A 110 2.04 0.81 -8.99
N ALA A 111 1.30 0.22 -9.93
CA ALA A 111 0.10 -0.54 -9.65
C ALA A 111 0.36 -1.98 -10.07
N VAL A 112 0.17 -2.93 -9.14
CA VAL A 112 0.17 -4.36 -9.47
C VAL A 112 -1.28 -4.73 -9.73
N VAL A 113 -1.63 -4.92 -10.99
CA VAL A 113 -2.93 -5.46 -11.39
C VAL A 113 -2.68 -6.89 -11.87
N ASN A 114 -3.18 -7.86 -11.13
CA ASN A 114 -3.17 -9.26 -11.53
C ASN A 114 -4.53 -9.56 -12.18
N TYR A 115 -4.50 -10.08 -13.40
CA TYR A 115 -5.67 -10.57 -14.15
C TYR A 115 -5.96 -12.03 -13.78
#